data_AF-A0A936YY37-F1
#
_entry.id   AF-A0A936YY37-F1
#
_cell.length_a   1.000
_cell.length_b   1.000
_cell.length_c   1.000
_cell.angle_alpha   90.00
_cell.angle_beta   90.00
_cell.angle_gamma   90.00
#
_symmetry.space_group_name_H-M   'P 1'
#
loop_
_entity.id
_entity.type
_entity.pdbx_description
1 polymer ?
#
loop_
_entity_poly.entity_id
_entity_poly.type
_entity_poly.pdbx_seq_one_letter_code
_entity_poly.pdbx_strand_id
1 'polypeptide(L)'
;MKHAAEPEVHASLSIFEKSCVYCGARFRVLAAQDADANQSRSYDCPACGKSYELQAAGEPEVRLLRGRTDGKDDHYQETMF
;
A
#
# COMPACT_ATOMS: atom_id res chain seq x y z
N MET A 1 -2.52 44.82 -0.59
CA MET A 1 -3.17 43.86 -1.51
C MET A 1 -2.41 42.55 -1.34
N LYS A 2 -2.75 41.72 -0.33
CA LYS A 2 -3.26 40.34 -0.47
C LYS A 2 -2.67 39.58 -1.68
N HIS A 3 -1.97 38.45 -1.61
CA HIS A 3 -1.71 37.46 -0.56
C HIS A 3 -0.34 36.82 -0.84
N ALA A 4 0.40 36.45 0.21
CA ALA A 4 1.36 35.37 0.12
C ALA A 4 0.57 34.08 -0.06
N ALA A 5 0.80 33.35 -1.15
CA ALA A 5 0.36 31.97 -1.29
C ALA A 5 1.62 31.21 -1.70
N GLU A 6 2.20 30.54 -0.72
CA GLU A 6 3.33 29.64 -0.90
C GLU A 6 2.99 28.65 -2.02
N PRO A 7 3.93 28.26 -2.88
CA PRO A 7 3.70 27.11 -3.76
C PRO A 7 3.70 25.90 -2.85
N GLU A 8 2.55 25.63 -2.23
CA GLU A 8 2.24 24.39 -1.56
C GLU A 8 2.22 23.30 -2.63
N VAL A 9 3.42 22.88 -3.05
CA VAL A 9 3.64 21.54 -3.61
C VAL A 9 3.42 20.58 -2.44
N HIS A 10 2.17 20.51 -1.99
CA HIS A 10 1.71 19.50 -1.07
C HIS A 10 1.76 18.22 -1.89
N ALA A 11 2.91 17.53 -1.83
CA ALA A 11 2.95 16.10 -1.99
C ALA A 11 1.97 15.54 -0.95
N SER A 12 0.70 15.46 -1.35
CA SER A 12 -0.38 15.04 -0.48
C SER A 12 -0.16 13.55 -0.28
N LEU A 13 0.36 13.20 0.89
CA LEU A 13 0.53 11.81 1.28
C LEU A 13 -0.86 11.22 1.42
N SER A 14 -1.30 10.54 0.36
CA SER A 14 -2.56 9.84 0.35
C SER A 14 -2.38 8.50 1.04
N ILE A 15 -3.11 8.35 2.14
CA ILE A 15 -3.17 7.11 2.91
C ILE A 15 -4.47 6.42 2.51
N PHE A 16 -4.38 5.23 1.94
CA PHE A 16 -5.56 4.45 1.62
C PHE A 16 -5.41 3.00 2.07
N GLU A 17 -6.52 2.44 2.55
CA GLU A 17 -6.57 1.07 3.00
C GLU A 17 -6.97 0.15 1.84
N LYS A 18 -6.22 -0.94 1.67
CA LYS A 18 -6.45 -1.95 0.65
C LYS A 18 -6.52 -3.33 1.28
N SER A 19 -7.42 -4.11 0.71
CA SER A 19 -7.56 -5.53 1.02
C SER A 19 -7.04 -6.36 -0.14
N CYS A 20 -6.17 -7.32 0.15
CA CYS A 20 -5.75 -8.30 -0.82
C CYS A 20 -6.94 -9.20 -1.19
N VAL A 21 -7.29 -9.24 -2.48
CA VAL A 21 -8.35 -10.13 -2.98
C VAL A 21 -7.94 -11.61 -2.91
N TYR A 22 -6.64 -11.91 -2.90
CA TYR A 22 -6.13 -13.29 -2.92
C TYR A 22 -6.05 -13.92 -1.53
N CYS A 23 -5.60 -13.18 -0.52
CA CYS A 23 -5.41 -13.71 0.83
C CYS A 23 -6.34 -13.10 1.87
N GLY A 24 -7.16 -12.10 1.50
CA GLY A 24 -8.04 -11.38 2.42
C GLY A 24 -7.34 -10.44 3.40
N ALA A 25 -6.01 -10.33 3.36
CA ALA A 25 -5.25 -9.45 4.24
C ALA A 25 -5.64 -7.99 4.04
N ARG A 26 -5.68 -7.22 5.14
CA ARG A 26 -5.89 -5.76 5.09
C ARG A 26 -4.59 -5.06 5.40
N PHE A 27 -4.22 -4.11 4.57
CA PHE A 27 -3.02 -3.31 4.72
C PHE A 27 -3.31 -1.87 4.32
N ARG A 28 -2.49 -0.96 4.83
CA ARG A 28 -2.56 0.46 4.53
C ARG A 28 -1.39 0.79 3.63
N VAL A 29 -1.68 1.45 2.52
CA VAL A 29 -0.68 1.94 1.56
C VAL A 29 -0.60 3.45 1.75
N LEU A 30 0.59 3.93 2.10
CA LEU A 30 0.91 5.36 2.11
C LEU A 30 1.69 5.65 0.84
N ALA A 31 1.16 6.56 0.02
CA ALA A 31 1.85 6.97 -1.17
C ALA A 31 1.61 8.45 -1.45
N ALA A 32 2.63 9.13 -1.96
CA ALA A 32 2.45 10.47 -2.52
C ALA A 32 1.60 10.34 -3.79
N GLN A 33 0.31 10.65 -3.67
CA GLN A 33 -0.56 10.76 -4.84
C GLN A 33 -0.36 12.14 -5.42
N ASP A 34 0.01 12.18 -6.68
CA ASP A 34 0.13 13.40 -7.44
C ASP A 34 -0.67 13.18 -8.72
N ALA A 35 -1.61 14.09 -8.99
CA ALA A 35 -2.49 13.97 -10.15
C ALA A 35 -1.72 14.06 -11.48
N ASP A 36 -0.54 14.70 -11.44
CA ASP A 36 0.37 14.86 -12.58
C ASP A 36 1.49 13.79 -12.58
N ALA A 37 1.54 12.90 -11.58
CA ALA A 37 2.48 11.80 -11.57
C ALA A 37 2.13 10.75 -12.64
N ASN A 38 2.86 10.83 -13.76
CA ASN A 38 2.94 9.78 -14.76
C ASN A 38 3.78 8.55 -14.31
N GLN A 39 4.03 8.41 -13.00
CA GLN A 39 4.82 7.32 -12.43
C GLN A 39 3.88 6.31 -11.77
N SER A 40 3.94 5.07 -12.25
CA SER A 40 3.38 3.92 -11.55
C SER A 40 4.45 3.29 -10.67
N ARG A 41 4.06 2.91 -9.46
CA ARG A 41 4.87 2.13 -8.53
C ARG A 41 4.19 0.81 -8.28
N SER A 42 5.00 -0.24 -8.19
CA SER A 42 4.54 -1.54 -7.74
C SER A 42 4.77 -1.70 -6.24
N TYR A 43 3.91 -2.47 -5.60
CA TYR A 43 4.05 -2.85 -4.21
C TYR A 43 3.49 -4.25 -4.00
N ASP A 44 4.06 -4.98 -3.05
CA ASP A 44 3.66 -6.35 -2.76
C ASP A 44 2.83 -6.42 -1.48
N CYS A 45 1.87 -7.34 -1.46
CA CYS A 45 1.12 -7.62 -0.24
C CYS A 45 2.07 -8.25 0.79
N PRO A 46 2.25 -7.65 1.99
CA PRO A 46 3.17 -8.18 2.99
C PRO A 46 2.74 -9.52 3.59
N ALA A 47 1.54 -10.01 3.26
CA ALA A 47 1.00 -11.26 3.78
C ALA A 47 1.15 -12.44 2.80
N CYS A 48 1.00 -12.21 1.49
CA CYS A 48 1.06 -13.28 0.47
C CYS A 48 2.07 -13.02 -0.66
N GLY A 49 2.73 -11.85 -0.67
CA GLY A 49 3.68 -11.46 -1.70
C GLY A 49 3.05 -11.08 -3.04
N LYS A 50 1.72 -10.87 -3.10
CA LYS A 50 1.06 -10.50 -4.35
C LYS A 50 1.40 -9.07 -4.76
N SER A 51 1.91 -8.89 -5.97
CA SER A 51 2.23 -7.59 -6.55
C SER A 51 0.99 -6.83 -7.03
N TYR A 52 0.98 -5.53 -6.78
CA TYR A 52 -0.04 -4.57 -7.16
C TYR A 52 0.62 -3.32 -7.73
N GLU A 53 -0.09 -2.62 -8.61
CA GLU A 53 0.36 -1.35 -9.18
C GLU A 53 -0.51 -0.21 -8.62
N LEU A 54 0.13 0.92 -8.26
CA LEU A 54 -0.54 2.17 -7.96
C LEU A 54 0.13 3.33 -8.69
N GLN A 55 -0.61 4.40 -8.93
CA GLN A 55 -0.04 5.67 -9.36
C GLN A 55 0.45 6.44 -8.14
N ALA A 56 1.75 6.69 -8.09
CA ALA A 56 2.39 7.39 -6.99
C ALA A 56 3.69 8.05 -7.48
N ALA A 57 3.93 9.27 -7.02
CA ALA A 57 5.16 10.00 -7.32
C ALA A 57 6.37 9.46 -6.51
N GLY A 58 6.12 8.85 -5.34
CA GLY A 58 7.14 8.38 -4.41
C GLY A 58 7.06 6.87 -4.13
N GLU A 59 8.02 6.37 -3.35
CA GLU A 59 8.01 4.98 -2.89
C GLU A 59 6.79 4.71 -1.99
N PRO A 60 5.91 3.76 -2.35
CA PRO A 60 4.75 3.44 -1.54
C PRO A 60 5.17 2.65 -0.30
N GLU A 61 4.75 3.10 0.87
CA GLU A 61 4.93 2.35 2.11
C GLU A 61 3.69 1.48 2.37
N VAL A 62 3.91 0.17 2.54
CA VAL A 62 2.83 -0.79 2.80
C VAL A 62 2.94 -1.29 4.24
N ARG A 63 1.92 -1.00 5.04
CA ARG A 63 1.82 -1.45 6.42
C ARG A 63 0.71 -2.48 6.56
N LEU A 64 1.06 -3.70 6.97
CA LEU A 64 0.08 -4.74 7.28
C LEU A 64 -0.73 -4.34 8.51
N LEU A 65 -2.05 -4.25 8.36
CA LEU A 65 -2.98 -4.01 9.46
C LEU A 65 -3.55 -5.33 10.00
N ARG A 66 -3.92 -6.22 9.08
CA ARG A 66 -4.49 -7.53 9.37
C ARG A 66 -3.88 -8.55 8.43
N GLY A 67 -3.39 -9.65 9.00
CA GLY A 67 -2.88 -10.81 8.27
C GLY A 67 -3.93 -11.47 7.37
N ARG A 68 -3.51 -12.54 6.70
CA ARG A 68 -4.34 -13.33 5.77
C ARG A 68 -5.60 -13.83 6.48
N THR A 69 -6.73 -13.79 5.81
CA THR A 69 -8.01 -14.35 6.29
C THR A 69 -8.59 -15.40 5.35
N ASP A 70 -7.90 -15.71 4.25
CA ASP A 70 -8.29 -16.71 3.24
C ASP A 70 -8.19 -18.17 3.75
N GLY A 71 -7.87 -18.39 5.03
CA GLY A 71 -7.72 -19.74 5.62
C GLY A 71 -6.49 -20.51 5.14
N LYS A 72 -5.83 -20.06 4.06
CA LYS A 72 -4.48 -20.45 3.66
C LYS A 72 -3.47 -19.67 4.51
N ASP A 73 -3.47 -19.95 5.81
CA ASP A 73 -2.33 -19.64 6.63
C ASP A 73 -1.30 -20.75 6.37
N ASP A 74 -0.08 -20.38 5.97
CA ASP A 74 1.03 -21.29 5.73
C ASP A 74 1.57 -21.88 7.06
N HIS A 75 0.67 -22.21 7.99
CA HIS A 75 0.91 -23.14 9.08
C HIS A 75 1.10 -24.54 8.49
N TYR A 76 2.24 -24.73 7.82
CA TYR A 76 2.91 -26.02 7.82
C TYR A 76 3.22 -26.31 9.29
N GLN A 77 2.28 -26.96 9.97
CA GLN A 77 2.57 -27.61 11.24
C GLN A 77 3.59 -28.68 10.90
N GLU A 78 4.84 -28.37 11.18
CA GLU A 78 5.94 -29.31 11.17
C GLU A 78 5.69 -30.33 12.27
N THR A 79 4.76 -31.27 12.03
CA THR A 79 4.68 -32.49 12.82
C THR A 79 5.83 -33.38 12.37
N MET A 80 7.03 -33.01 12.81
CA MET A 80 8.14 -33.95 12.92
C MET A 80 7.84 -34.86 14.11
N PHE A 81 7.36 -36.05 13.75
CA PHE A 81 7.41 -37.35 14.43
C PHE A 81 7.78 -37.38 15.92
#